data_AF-A0A350UN52-F1
#
_entry.id   AF-A0A350UN52-F1
#
_cell.length_a   1.000
_cell.length_b   1.000
_cell.length_c   1.000
_cell.angle_alpha   90.00
_cell.angle_beta   90.00
_cell.angle_gamma   90.00
#
_symmetry.space_group_name_H-M   'P 1'
#
loop_
_entity.id
_entity.type
_entity.pdbx_description
1 polymer ?
#
loop_
_entity_poly.entity_id
_entity_poly.type
_entity_poly.pdbx_seq_one_letter_code
_entity_poly.pdbx_strand_id
1 'polypeptide(L)'
;ALPIWKERIFLREIFVANEGRTPEEAEKKATELLARARRGERFPELARDNSDSVTAQEGGALPPFERQGTMALDPAIASQVWDKPRNHITDVIKVGAGFIIFQVTQQHREGQAELEEVENEVREKLFEPRVRPRIREYLTQLRQEAFLEIREGWVDTGAAPGKDTAWTDPAMLRPETVSKEEVMSQIRRRRLLWMVPVPGTNVASSGKSTSR
;
A
#
# COMPACT_ATOMS: atom_id res chain seq x y z
N ALA A 1 -8.50 -19.72 -3.94
CA ALA A 1 -8.60 -19.80 -2.47
C ALA A 1 -8.48 -18.40 -1.92
N LEU A 2 -9.34 -18.00 -0.99
CA LEU A 2 -9.14 -16.74 -0.25
C LEU A 2 -7.80 -16.84 0.49
N PRO A 3 -7.00 -15.76 0.57
CA PRO A 3 -5.76 -15.79 1.33
C PRO A 3 -6.11 -16.08 2.79
N ILE A 4 -5.75 -17.27 3.26
CA ILE A 4 -5.82 -17.61 4.67
C ILE A 4 -4.75 -16.75 5.33
N TRP A 5 -5.17 -15.81 6.17
CA TRP A 5 -4.23 -14.98 6.92
C TRP A 5 -3.44 -15.89 7.83
N LYS A 6 -2.13 -15.93 7.60
CA LYS A 6 -1.22 -16.65 8.48
C LYS A 6 -1.14 -15.88 9.79
N GLU A 7 -1.16 -16.61 10.90
CA GLU A 7 -0.98 -16.03 12.22
C GLU A 7 0.36 -15.28 12.29
N ARG A 8 0.31 -14.00 12.72
CA ARG A 8 1.47 -13.11 12.77
C ARG A 8 1.66 -12.49 14.15
N ILE A 9 2.91 -12.39 14.59
CA ILE A 9 3.29 -11.71 15.82
C ILE A 9 4.32 -10.63 15.54
N PHE A 10 4.12 -9.47 16.17
CA PHE A 10 5.02 -8.33 16.10
C PHE A 10 5.75 -8.23 17.44
N LEU A 11 7.08 -8.15 17.36
CA LEU A 11 7.95 -8.15 18.52
C LEU A 11 8.86 -6.92 18.50
N ARG A 12 9.32 -6.53 19.69
CA ARG A 12 10.52 -5.74 19.87
C ARG A 12 11.56 -6.54 20.61
N GLU A 13 12.84 -6.30 20.32
CA GLU A 13 13.96 -6.94 21.01
C GLU A 13 14.83 -5.93 21.75
N ILE A 14 15.47 -6.43 22.81
CA ILE A 14 16.69 -5.87 23.38
C ILE A 14 17.72 -6.98 23.31
N PHE A 15 18.69 -6.84 22.42
CA PHE A 15 19.84 -7.74 22.33
C PHE A 15 21.03 -7.17 23.09
N VAL A 16 21.67 -7.99 23.92
CA VAL A 16 22.92 -7.71 24.62
C VAL A 16 23.96 -8.70 24.13
N ALA A 17 24.98 -8.21 23.42
CA ALA A 17 26.01 -9.04 22.84
C ALA A 17 27.03 -9.50 23.90
N ASN A 18 27.59 -10.70 23.70
CA ASN A 18 28.76 -11.15 24.46
C ASN A 18 30.06 -10.49 23.99
N GLU A 19 30.02 -9.73 22.88
CA GLU A 19 31.20 -9.08 22.34
C GLU A 19 31.68 -7.96 23.29
N GLY A 20 32.95 -8.05 23.71
CA GLY A 20 33.55 -7.09 24.63
C GLY A 20 33.16 -7.27 26.11
N ARG A 21 32.51 -8.38 26.49
CA ARG A 21 32.09 -8.70 27.87
C ARG A 21 32.18 -10.20 28.14
N THR A 22 32.18 -10.60 29.41
CA THR A 22 31.96 -12.03 29.72
C THR A 22 30.47 -12.39 29.57
N PRO A 23 30.11 -13.65 29.31
CA PRO A 23 28.71 -14.07 29.27
C PRO A 23 27.94 -13.73 30.55
N GLU A 24 28.60 -13.78 31.71
CA GLU A 24 28.01 -13.46 33.02
C GLU A 24 27.70 -11.96 33.14
N GLU A 25 28.58 -11.09 32.63
CA GLU A 25 28.34 -9.64 32.58
C GLU A 25 27.20 -9.29 31.63
N ALA A 26 27.15 -9.93 30.46
CA ALA A 26 26.08 -9.74 29.48
C ALA A 26 24.72 -10.22 30.03
N GLU A 27 24.69 -11.36 30.71
CA GLU A 27 23.50 -11.89 31.38
C GLU A 27 23.02 -10.95 32.48
N LYS A 28 23.93 -10.44 33.30
CA LYS A 28 23.61 -9.48 34.35
C LYS A 28 23.01 -8.20 33.78
N LYS A 29 23.62 -7.64 32.73
CA LYS A 29 23.10 -6.44 32.03
C LYS A 29 21.70 -6.71 31.47
N ALA A 30 21.48 -7.84 30.80
CA ALA A 30 20.16 -8.21 30.29
C ALA A 30 19.14 -8.34 31.44
N THR A 31 19.51 -8.96 32.55
CA THR A 31 18.64 -9.12 33.72
C THR A 31 18.26 -7.77 34.34
N GLU A 32 19.20 -6.83 34.41
CA GLU A 32 18.94 -5.46 34.88
C GLU A 32 17.96 -4.70 33.95
N LEU A 33 18.14 -4.84 32.63
CA LEU A 33 17.24 -4.26 31.63
C LEU A 33 15.84 -4.88 31.68
N LEU A 34 15.74 -6.19 31.89
CA LEU A 34 14.46 -6.87 32.10
C LEU A 34 13.75 -6.34 33.34
N ALA A 35 14.47 -6.17 34.45
CA ALA A 35 13.90 -5.63 35.69
C ALA A 35 13.40 -4.19 35.51
N ARG A 36 14.14 -3.36 34.77
CA ARG A 36 13.74 -2.00 34.38
C ARG A 36 12.47 -1.99 33.52
N ALA A 37 12.43 -2.83 32.49
CA ALA A 37 11.29 -2.93 31.60
C ALA A 37 10.03 -3.42 32.34
N ARG A 38 10.17 -4.38 33.27
CA ARG A 38 9.07 -4.86 34.13
C ARG A 38 8.59 -3.83 35.15
N ARG A 39 9.42 -2.85 35.54
CA ARG A 39 9.03 -1.71 36.38
C ARG A 39 8.22 -0.64 35.62
N GLY A 40 8.00 -0.82 34.31
CA GLY A 40 7.19 0.08 33.49
C GLY A 40 7.97 1.14 32.72
N GLU A 41 9.32 1.06 32.72
CA GLU A 41 10.12 1.89 31.83
C GLU A 41 9.85 1.52 30.36
N ARG A 42 9.91 2.51 29.47
CA ARG A 42 9.51 2.32 28.07
C ARG A 42 10.50 1.43 27.35
N PHE A 43 10.05 0.22 27.01
CA PHE A 43 10.82 -0.76 26.25
C PHE A 43 11.53 -0.20 24.99
N PRO A 44 10.90 0.61 24.11
CA PRO A 44 11.59 1.14 22.93
C PRO A 44 12.72 2.13 23.29
N GLU A 45 12.61 2.85 24.40
CA GLU A 45 13.69 3.74 24.88
C GLU A 45 14.84 2.90 25.45
N LEU A 46 14.53 1.87 26.24
CA LEU A 46 15.52 0.90 26.72
C LEU A 46 16.27 0.21 25.58
N ALA A 47 15.56 -0.22 24.53
CA ALA A 47 16.16 -0.84 23.36
C ALA A 47 17.10 0.11 22.62
N ARG A 48 16.65 1.36 22.41
CA ARG A 48 17.45 2.37 21.73
C ARG A 48 18.75 2.70 22.45
N ASP A 49 18.70 2.78 23.77
CA ASP A 49 19.84 3.23 24.57
C ASP A 49 20.80 2.10 24.96
N ASN A 50 20.35 0.84 24.98
CA ASN A 50 21.11 -0.26 25.58
C ASN A 50 21.31 -1.48 24.69
N SER A 51 20.55 -1.61 23.60
CA SER A 51 20.65 -2.78 22.72
C SER A 51 21.85 -2.67 21.79
N ASP A 52 22.55 -3.80 21.64
CA ASP A 52 23.68 -3.97 20.74
C ASP A 52 23.21 -4.45 19.33
N SER A 53 21.89 -4.49 19.06
CA SER A 53 21.31 -4.86 17.75
C SER A 53 21.15 -3.66 16.83
N VAL A 54 21.15 -3.90 15.51
CA VAL A 54 20.85 -2.88 14.49
C VAL A 54 19.45 -2.29 14.63
N THR A 55 18.52 -3.05 15.22
CA THR A 55 17.13 -2.62 15.47
C THR A 55 17.03 -1.59 16.60
N ALA A 56 18.10 -1.34 17.37
CA ALA A 56 18.11 -0.39 18.47
C ALA A 56 17.63 1.01 18.04
N GLN A 57 18.06 1.48 16.86
CA GLN A 57 17.65 2.81 16.36
C GLN A 57 16.13 2.94 16.17
N GLU A 58 15.46 1.84 15.86
CA GLU A 58 14.00 1.74 15.70
C GLU A 58 13.29 1.28 16.99
N GLY A 59 13.96 1.39 18.13
CA GLY A 59 13.44 0.96 19.43
C GLY A 59 13.26 -0.56 19.53
N GLY A 60 14.11 -1.32 18.83
CA GLY A 60 14.13 -2.78 18.83
C GLY A 60 13.07 -3.42 17.93
N ALA A 61 12.39 -2.67 17.05
CA ALA A 61 11.31 -3.21 16.24
C ALA A 61 11.79 -4.31 15.28
N LEU A 62 11.10 -5.45 15.28
CA LEU A 62 11.38 -6.56 14.39
C LEU A 62 10.30 -6.70 13.31
N PRO A 63 10.65 -7.26 12.13
CA PRO A 63 9.66 -7.71 11.17
C PRO A 63 8.67 -8.71 11.79
N PRO A 64 7.44 -8.81 11.25
CA PRO A 64 6.45 -9.75 11.76
C PRO A 64 6.91 -11.20 11.55
N PHE A 65 6.74 -12.03 12.58
CA PHE A 65 6.99 -13.47 12.51
C PHE A 65 5.69 -14.22 12.25
N GLU A 66 5.79 -15.29 11.46
CA GLU A 66 4.66 -16.19 11.20
C GLU A 66 4.72 -17.39 12.15
N ARG A 67 3.57 -17.99 12.50
CA ARG A 67 3.56 -19.20 13.35
C ARG A 67 4.31 -20.37 12.69
N GLN A 68 4.28 -20.46 11.36
CA GLN A 68 4.90 -21.52 10.58
C GLN A 68 5.56 -20.95 9.32
N GLY A 69 6.60 -21.64 8.82
CA GLY A 69 7.31 -21.29 7.58
C GLY A 69 8.72 -20.77 7.80
N THR A 70 9.29 -20.12 6.79
CA THR A 70 10.67 -19.61 6.81
C THR A 70 10.88 -18.44 7.76
N MET A 71 9.80 -17.72 8.10
CA MET A 71 9.79 -16.60 9.05
C MET A 71 9.29 -17.03 10.44
N ALA A 72 9.38 -18.32 10.77
CA ALA A 72 8.99 -18.84 12.08
C ALA A 72 10.08 -18.57 13.13
N LEU A 73 9.63 -18.28 14.35
CA LEU A 73 10.51 -18.18 15.52
C LEU A 73 11.03 -19.56 15.93
N ASP A 74 12.20 -19.58 16.58
CA ASP A 74 12.69 -20.77 17.27
C ASP A 74 11.62 -21.27 18.27
N PRO A 75 11.35 -22.59 18.35
CA PRO A 75 10.36 -23.16 19.28
C PRO A 75 10.50 -22.70 20.74
N ALA A 76 11.73 -22.49 21.21
CA ALA A 76 12.01 -22.04 22.58
C ALA A 76 11.57 -20.58 22.82
N ILE A 77 11.58 -19.75 21.77
CA ILE A 77 11.12 -18.37 21.81
C ILE A 77 9.60 -18.32 21.56
N ALA A 78 9.13 -19.10 20.59
CA ALA A 78 7.73 -19.16 20.18
C ALA A 78 6.78 -19.42 21.37
N SER A 79 7.12 -20.39 22.23
CA SER A 79 6.35 -20.72 23.44
C SER A 79 6.28 -19.59 24.48
N GLN A 80 7.22 -18.65 24.45
CA GLN A 80 7.26 -17.50 25.37
C GLN A 80 6.51 -16.27 24.84
N VAL A 81 6.12 -16.24 23.56
CA VAL A 81 5.50 -15.05 22.95
C VAL A 81 4.08 -15.28 22.41
N TRP A 82 3.79 -16.44 21.81
CA TRP A 82 2.52 -16.64 21.09
C TRP A 82 1.30 -16.67 22.01
N ASP A 83 1.41 -17.28 23.20
CA ASP A 83 0.28 -17.40 24.13
C ASP A 83 0.21 -16.24 25.14
N LYS A 84 0.92 -15.15 24.88
CA LYS A 84 1.05 -14.02 25.81
C LYS A 84 0.26 -12.80 25.35
N PRO A 85 -0.22 -11.96 26.28
CA PRO A 85 -0.94 -10.75 25.91
C PRO A 85 -0.01 -9.69 25.30
N ARG A 86 -0.62 -8.69 24.67
CA ARG A 86 0.08 -7.48 24.25
C ARG A 86 0.84 -6.83 25.43
N ASN A 87 2.00 -6.27 25.12
CA ASN A 87 2.98 -5.70 26.05
C ASN A 87 3.64 -6.71 27.00
N HIS A 88 3.43 -8.02 26.82
CA HIS A 88 4.18 -9.02 27.57
C HIS A 88 5.68 -8.92 27.26
N ILE A 89 6.51 -9.07 28.29
CA ILE A 89 7.96 -9.07 28.21
C ILE A 89 8.46 -10.44 28.63
N THR A 90 9.22 -11.10 27.76
CA THR A 90 9.77 -12.44 28.01
C THR A 90 10.81 -12.42 29.12
N ASP A 91 11.23 -13.60 29.59
CA ASP A 91 12.45 -13.71 30.37
C ASP A 91 13.68 -13.48 29.47
N VAL A 92 14.86 -13.41 30.08
CA VAL A 92 16.13 -13.32 29.34
C VAL A 92 16.40 -14.65 28.63
N ILE A 93 16.51 -14.60 27.30
CA ILE A 93 16.76 -15.78 26.48
C ILE A 93 18.22 -15.78 26.06
N LYS A 94 18.93 -16.87 26.35
CA LYS A 94 20.31 -17.05 25.90
C LYS A 94 20.33 -17.47 24.44
N VAL A 95 21.07 -16.73 23.62
CA VAL A 95 21.33 -17.04 22.22
C VAL A 95 22.84 -17.17 22.01
N GLY A 96 23.30 -17.82 20.93
CA GLY A 96 24.72 -18.08 20.73
C GLY A 96 25.61 -16.82 20.81
N ALA A 97 25.11 -15.69 20.32
CA ALA A 97 25.83 -14.41 20.30
C ALA A 97 25.64 -13.54 21.55
N GLY A 98 24.78 -13.91 22.51
CA GLY A 98 24.43 -13.03 23.63
C GLY A 98 23.13 -13.39 24.33
N PHE A 99 22.41 -12.36 24.77
CA PHE A 99 21.14 -12.48 25.47
C PHE A 99 20.10 -11.57 24.85
N ILE A 100 18.87 -12.05 24.74
CA ILE A 100 17.77 -11.31 24.11
C ILE A 100 16.55 -11.28 25.02
N ILE A 101 15.84 -10.16 25.01
CA ILE A 101 14.56 -9.97 25.69
C ILE A 101 13.57 -9.50 24.63
N PHE A 102 12.40 -10.12 24.57
CA PHE A 102 11.34 -9.70 23.65
C PHE A 102 10.20 -9.01 24.37
N GLN A 103 9.58 -8.05 23.68
CA GLN A 103 8.28 -7.50 24.02
C GLN A 103 7.27 -7.80 22.92
N VAL A 104 6.12 -8.36 23.28
CA VAL A 104 4.99 -8.57 22.37
C VAL A 104 4.30 -7.23 22.13
N THR A 105 4.37 -6.69 20.91
CA THR A 105 3.72 -5.40 20.59
C THR A 105 2.32 -5.58 20.01
N GLN A 106 2.13 -6.62 19.20
CA GLN A 106 0.85 -6.95 18.56
C GLN A 106 0.82 -8.43 18.15
N GLN A 107 -0.38 -9.02 18.13
CA GLN A 107 -0.65 -10.34 17.60
C GLN A 107 -1.86 -10.28 16.68
N HIS A 108 -1.75 -10.91 15.52
CA HIS A 108 -2.84 -11.16 14.58
C HIS A 108 -3.12 -12.65 14.60
N ARG A 109 -4.24 -13.04 15.20
CA ARG A 109 -4.66 -14.45 15.30
C ARG A 109 -5.16 -14.94 13.94
N GLU A 110 -4.97 -16.24 13.70
CA GLU A 110 -5.53 -16.91 12.53
C GLU A 110 -7.07 -16.82 12.57
N GLY A 111 -7.65 -16.27 11.52
CA GLY A 111 -9.09 -16.01 11.42
C GLY A 111 -9.46 -15.44 10.05
N GLN A 112 -10.75 -15.43 9.71
CA GLN A 112 -11.22 -14.66 8.57
C GLN A 112 -11.02 -13.18 8.93
N ALA A 113 -10.11 -12.50 8.24
CA ALA A 113 -9.97 -11.06 8.39
C ALA A 113 -11.31 -10.39 8.07
N GLU A 114 -11.68 -9.40 8.88
CA GLU A 114 -12.89 -8.59 8.65
C GLU A 114 -12.81 -7.96 7.27
N LEU A 115 -13.94 -7.88 6.55
CA LEU A 115 -13.97 -7.37 5.17
C LEU A 115 -13.31 -5.98 5.07
N GLU A 116 -13.48 -5.15 6.10
CA GLU A 116 -12.91 -3.80 6.18
C GLU A 116 -11.37 -3.78 6.19
N GLU A 117 -10.73 -4.76 6.82
CA GLU A 117 -9.26 -4.86 6.88
C GLU A 117 -8.66 -5.30 5.54
N VAL A 118 -9.42 -6.05 4.74
CA VAL A 118 -8.94 -6.66 3.49
C VAL A 118 -9.56 -6.07 2.23
N GLU A 119 -10.44 -5.09 2.36
CA GLU A 119 -11.20 -4.56 1.23
C GLU A 119 -10.28 -4.07 0.11
N ASN A 120 -9.21 -3.34 0.45
CA ASN A 120 -8.26 -2.82 -0.51
C ASN A 120 -7.50 -3.94 -1.24
N GLU A 121 -7.02 -4.96 -0.53
CA GLU A 121 -6.28 -6.06 -1.14
C GLU A 121 -7.20 -6.94 -2.01
N VAL A 122 -8.43 -7.21 -1.55
CA VAL A 122 -9.45 -7.92 -2.32
C VAL A 122 -9.82 -7.12 -3.57
N ARG A 123 -9.99 -5.80 -3.43
CA ARG A 123 -10.26 -4.90 -4.55
C ARG A 123 -9.13 -4.96 -5.57
N GLU A 124 -7.86 -4.85 -5.15
CA GLU A 124 -6.71 -4.95 -6.05
C GLU A 124 -6.64 -6.30 -6.78
N LYS A 125 -6.83 -7.41 -6.04
CA LYS A 125 -6.86 -8.77 -6.62
C LYS A 125 -7.99 -8.97 -7.62
N LEU A 126 -9.15 -8.35 -7.39
CA LEU A 126 -10.30 -8.44 -8.29
C LEU A 126 -10.25 -7.40 -9.42
N PHE A 127 -9.52 -6.30 -9.22
CA PHE A 127 -9.42 -5.20 -10.16
C PHE A 127 -8.70 -5.65 -11.43
N GLU A 128 -7.48 -6.18 -11.31
CA GLU A 128 -6.67 -6.56 -12.48
C GLU A 128 -7.38 -7.57 -13.41
N PRO A 129 -7.93 -8.70 -12.93
CA PRO A 129 -8.63 -9.66 -13.78
C PRO A 129 -9.90 -9.11 -14.44
N ARG A 130 -10.60 -8.15 -13.81
CA ARG A 130 -11.82 -7.55 -14.37
C ARG A 130 -11.53 -6.40 -15.33
N VAL A 131 -10.53 -5.59 -15.00
CA VAL A 131 -10.23 -4.35 -15.72
C VAL A 131 -9.42 -4.63 -16.98
N ARG A 132 -8.46 -5.55 -16.96
CA ARG A 132 -7.68 -5.91 -18.17
C ARG A 132 -8.53 -6.28 -19.40
N PRO A 133 -9.52 -7.19 -19.32
CA PRO A 133 -10.35 -7.50 -20.49
C PRO A 133 -11.19 -6.31 -20.93
N ARG A 134 -11.76 -5.56 -19.98
CA ARG A 134 -12.56 -4.35 -20.28
C ARG A 134 -11.76 -3.24 -20.94
N ILE A 135 -10.50 -3.04 -20.53
CA ILE A 135 -9.60 -2.09 -21.19
C ILE A 135 -9.37 -2.52 -22.64
N ARG A 136 -9.10 -3.80 -22.90
CA ARG A 136 -8.91 -4.27 -24.29
C ARG A 136 -10.14 -4.08 -25.16
N GLU A 137 -11.32 -4.42 -24.63
CA GLU A 137 -12.60 -4.18 -25.31
C GLU A 137 -12.79 -2.70 -25.64
N TYR A 138 -12.59 -1.82 -24.65
CA TYR A 138 -12.73 -0.37 -24.82
C TYR A 138 -11.73 0.21 -25.82
N LEU A 139 -10.46 -0.19 -25.77
CA LEU A 139 -9.46 0.25 -26.74
C LEU A 139 -9.77 -0.22 -28.15
N THR A 140 -10.37 -1.41 -28.30
CA THR A 140 -10.81 -1.93 -29.60
C THR A 140 -11.98 -1.10 -30.15
N GLN A 141 -12.95 -0.75 -29.30
CA GLN A 141 -14.07 0.14 -29.68
C GLN A 141 -13.56 1.51 -30.13
N LEU A 142 -12.70 2.16 -29.35
CA LEU A 142 -12.09 3.44 -29.72
C LEU A 142 -11.34 3.37 -31.06
N ARG A 143 -10.68 2.24 -31.34
CA ARG A 143 -9.96 2.05 -32.61
C ARG A 143 -10.91 1.85 -33.80
N GLN A 144 -12.06 1.23 -33.58
CA GLN A 144 -13.11 1.08 -34.60
C GLN A 144 -13.74 2.44 -34.94
N GLU A 145 -14.01 3.26 -33.93
CA GLU A 145 -14.59 4.60 -34.08
C GLU A 145 -13.59 5.63 -34.62
N ALA A 146 -12.31 5.47 -34.29
CA ALA A 146 -11.27 6.38 -34.74
C ALA A 146 -11.05 6.32 -36.26
N PHE A 147 -10.71 7.48 -36.80
CA PHE A 147 -10.18 7.62 -38.15
C PHE A 147 -8.67 7.37 -38.11
N LEU A 148 -8.20 6.27 -38.71
CA LEU A 148 -6.82 5.83 -38.65
C LEU A 148 -6.31 5.47 -40.05
N GLU A 149 -5.11 5.95 -40.36
CA GLU A 149 -4.33 5.57 -41.54
C GLU A 149 -2.98 5.05 -41.06
N ILE A 150 -2.68 3.79 -41.37
CA ILE A 150 -1.35 3.21 -41.09
C ILE A 150 -0.54 3.28 -42.38
N ARG A 151 0.53 4.07 -42.37
CA ARG A 151 1.39 4.24 -43.54
C ARG A 151 2.13 2.95 -43.87
N GLU A 152 2.44 2.79 -45.14
CA GLU A 152 3.26 1.69 -45.64
C GLU A 152 4.61 1.62 -44.90
N GLY A 153 5.03 0.40 -44.55
CA GLY A 153 6.25 0.14 -43.79
C GLY A 153 6.10 0.16 -42.26
N TRP A 154 4.92 0.49 -41.72
CA TRP A 154 4.64 0.47 -40.29
C TRP A 154 3.76 -0.73 -39.90
N VAL A 155 4.07 -1.34 -38.75
CA VAL A 155 3.32 -2.50 -38.22
C VAL A 155 2.33 -2.03 -37.16
N ASP A 156 1.05 -2.36 -37.34
CA ASP A 156 0.02 -2.11 -36.35
C ASP A 156 -0.07 -3.24 -35.32
N THR A 157 0.56 -3.04 -34.16
CA THR A 157 0.53 -3.99 -33.04
C THR A 157 -0.80 -4.00 -32.27
N GLY A 158 -1.67 -3.03 -32.53
CA GLY A 158 -2.97 -2.86 -31.86
C GLY A 158 -4.16 -3.04 -32.79
N ALA A 159 -3.98 -3.69 -33.94
CA ALA A 159 -5.01 -3.84 -34.97
C ALA A 159 -6.32 -4.39 -34.38
N ALA A 160 -7.41 -3.63 -34.56
CA ALA A 160 -8.73 -4.07 -34.21
C ALA A 160 -9.23 -5.04 -35.29
N PRO A 161 -9.84 -6.19 -34.92
CA PRO A 161 -10.37 -7.12 -35.91
C PRO A 161 -11.37 -6.44 -36.85
N GLY A 162 -11.16 -6.59 -38.16
CA GLY A 162 -12.10 -6.14 -39.20
C GLY A 162 -12.08 -4.64 -39.54
N LYS A 163 -11.18 -3.82 -38.97
CA LYS A 163 -11.00 -2.41 -39.37
C LYS A 163 -10.02 -2.33 -40.53
N ASP A 164 -10.45 -1.77 -41.65
CA ASP A 164 -9.54 -1.36 -42.74
C ASP A 164 -8.90 -0.01 -42.39
N THR A 165 -7.57 0.05 -42.52
CA THR A 165 -6.76 1.25 -42.23
C THR A 165 -5.94 1.68 -43.46
N ALA A 166 -6.22 1.12 -44.63
CA ALA A 166 -5.63 1.55 -45.89
C ALA A 166 -6.16 2.93 -46.30
N TRP A 167 -5.31 3.71 -46.99
CA TRP A 167 -5.66 5.06 -47.44
C TRP A 167 -6.90 5.00 -48.35
N THR A 168 -7.95 5.73 -47.95
CA THR A 168 -9.18 5.91 -48.74
C THR A 168 -9.40 7.42 -48.91
N ASP A 169 -9.93 7.84 -50.07
CA ASP A 169 -10.05 9.25 -50.48
C ASP A 169 -10.56 10.19 -49.35
N PRO A 170 -9.80 11.25 -48.97
CA PRO A 170 -10.14 12.17 -47.87
C PRO A 170 -11.49 12.88 -48.00
N ALA A 171 -12.11 12.91 -49.18
CA ALA A 171 -13.43 13.53 -49.37
C ALA A 171 -14.60 12.78 -48.70
N MET A 172 -14.42 11.50 -48.36
CA MET A 172 -15.44 10.66 -47.68
C MET A 172 -15.30 10.66 -46.15
N LEU A 173 -14.27 11.31 -45.62
CA LEU A 173 -13.85 11.20 -44.23
C LEU A 173 -14.22 12.47 -43.46
N ARG A 174 -15.51 12.66 -43.21
CA ARG A 174 -15.97 13.72 -42.30
C ARG A 174 -16.05 13.11 -40.89
N PRO A 175 -15.42 13.71 -39.85
CA PRO A 175 -15.75 13.33 -38.49
C PRO A 175 -17.25 13.57 -38.29
N GLU A 176 -17.92 12.78 -37.45
CA GLU A 176 -19.28 13.07 -37.01
C GLU A 176 -19.27 14.38 -36.22
N THR A 177 -19.28 15.50 -36.93
CA THR A 177 -19.46 16.82 -36.34
C THR A 177 -20.91 16.89 -35.92
N VAL A 178 -21.16 17.18 -34.64
CA VAL A 178 -22.50 17.50 -34.14
C VAL A 178 -23.15 18.46 -35.12
N SER A 179 -24.29 18.05 -35.68
CA SER A 179 -24.94 18.83 -36.73
C SER A 179 -25.36 20.19 -36.17
N LYS A 180 -25.43 21.21 -37.05
CA LYS A 180 -25.92 22.54 -36.63
C LYS A 180 -27.31 22.46 -35.98
N GLU A 181 -28.12 21.50 -36.42
CA GLU A 181 -29.46 21.24 -35.90
C GLU A 181 -29.43 20.67 -34.47
N GLU A 182 -28.55 19.71 -34.18
CA GLU A 182 -28.37 19.17 -32.83
C GLU A 182 -27.87 20.24 -31.85
N VAL A 183 -26.89 21.06 -32.24
CA VAL A 183 -26.39 22.16 -31.40
C VAL A 183 -27.48 23.20 -31.12
N MET A 184 -28.35 23.48 -32.11
CA MET A 184 -29.48 24.37 -31.94
C MET A 184 -30.58 23.79 -31.06
N SER A 185 -30.79 22.46 -31.10
CA SER A 185 -31.76 21.76 -30.24
C SER A 185 -31.28 21.61 -28.80
N GLN A 186 -29.97 21.72 -28.56
CA GLN A 186 -29.39 21.60 -27.23
C GLN A 186 -29.80 22.81 -26.38
N ILE A 187 -30.78 22.60 -25.50
CA ILE A 187 -31.30 23.61 -24.58
C ILE A 187 -30.14 24.08 -23.68
N ARG A 188 -29.55 25.24 -23.99
CA ARG A 188 -28.61 25.93 -23.11
C ARG A 188 -29.35 26.36 -21.85
N ARG A 189 -29.36 25.50 -20.83
CA ARG A 189 -29.69 25.95 -19.47
C ARG A 189 -28.61 26.93 -19.08
N ARG A 190 -28.94 28.23 -19.02
CA ARG A 190 -28.06 29.24 -18.43
C ARG A 190 -27.82 28.84 -16.98
N ARG A 191 -26.73 28.10 -16.71
CA ARG A 191 -26.22 28.00 -15.35
C ARG A 191 -25.84 29.42 -14.99
N LEU A 192 -26.57 30.00 -14.04
CA LEU A 192 -26.27 31.30 -13.47
C LEU A 192 -25.01 31.16 -12.60
N LEU A 193 -23.86 30.95 -13.26
CA LEU A 193 -22.52 30.82 -12.66
C LEU A 193 -22.11 32.09 -11.88
N TRP A 194 -22.87 33.17 -12.02
CA TRP A 194 -22.75 34.40 -11.26
C TRP A 194 -23.50 34.38 -9.92
N MET A 195 -24.56 33.58 -9.76
CA MET A 195 -25.41 33.63 -8.55
C MET A 195 -24.93 32.71 -7.42
N VAL A 196 -24.01 31.79 -7.70
CA VAL A 196 -23.41 30.94 -6.68
C VAL A 196 -21.89 31.09 -6.80
N PRO A 197 -21.25 31.91 -5.95
CA PRO A 197 -19.80 32.01 -5.94
C PRO A 197 -19.22 30.63 -5.62
N VAL A 198 -18.22 30.21 -6.39
CA VAL A 198 -17.43 29.01 -6.06
C VAL A 198 -16.68 29.31 -4.76
N PRO A 199 -16.76 28.46 -3.72
CA PRO A 199 -16.05 28.70 -2.47
C PRO A 199 -14.54 28.85 -2.74
N GLY A 200 -13.97 30.01 -2.40
CA GLY A 200 -12.52 30.25 -2.47
C GLY A 200 -12.02 31.16 -3.60
N THR A 201 -12.87 31.74 -4.45
CA THR A 201 -12.42 32.71 -5.47
C THR A 201 -13.14 34.06 -5.36
N ASN A 202 -12.39 35.13 -5.08
CA ASN A 202 -12.85 36.52 -5.16
C ASN A 202 -12.46 37.09 -6.53
N VAL A 203 -13.43 37.49 -7.35
CA VAL A 203 -13.16 38.20 -8.62
C VAL A 203 -13.57 39.65 -8.46
N ALA A 204 -12.58 40.56 -8.40
CA ALA A 204 -12.82 41.99 -8.46
C ALA A 204 -13.33 42.36 -9.87
N SER A 205 -14.59 42.76 -9.97
CA SER A 205 -15.19 43.20 -11.22
C SER A 205 -14.77 44.63 -11.55
N SER A 206 -13.75 44.81 -12.39
CA SER A 206 -13.50 46.11 -13.02
C SER A 206 -13.04 45.96 -14.47
N GLY A 207 -13.93 46.29 -15.40
CA GLY A 207 -13.58 46.48 -16.81
C GLY A 207 -14.78 46.35 -17.73
N LYS A 208 -15.37 47.49 -18.13
CA LYS A 208 -16.34 47.55 -19.24
C LYS A 208 -15.60 47.17 -20.53
N SER A 209 -15.90 46.00 -21.09
CA SER A 209 -15.39 45.61 -22.41
C SER A 209 -16.16 46.38 -23.50
N THR A 210 -15.45 47.17 -24.28
CA THR A 210 -15.98 47.85 -25.47
C THR A 210 -15.56 47.03 -26.69
N SER A 211 -16.51 46.40 -27.38
CA SER A 211 -16.26 45.84 -28.71
C SER A 211 -16.54 46.91 -29.77
N ARG A 212 -15.59 47.14 -30.66
CA ARG A 212 -15.77 47.81 -31.95
C ARG A 212 -15.46 46.81 -33.05
#